data_AF-A0A0C3ND02-F1
#
_entry.id   AF-A0A0C3ND02-F1
#
_cell.length_a   1.000
_cell.length_b   1.000
_cell.length_c   1.000
_cell.angle_alpha   90.00
_cell.angle_beta   90.00
_cell.angle_gamma   90.00
#
_symmetry.space_group_name_H-M   'P 1'
#
loop_
_entity.id
_entity.type
_entity.pdbx_description
1 polymer ?
#
loop_
_entity_poly.entity_id
_entity_poly.type
_entity_poly.pdbx_seq_one_letter_code
_entity_poly.pdbx_strand_id
1 'polypeptide(L)'
;MGKACDTFLHLVFWIRWVELVHLDRPMADEDFLFPAIGVNGMLQPGKPLSHDMVQKWINEAVAGSGIPGKAALTRPASTKALNMAHASLTADMASLHTTMKEVCQQLSDMSNLVVKALTSPSTYLAQPETVSHQVMPAIVHQLPAQTMASVPPATQSVSVPAAQSRLNAFPVLWTGTTSSFPAVQSVSVPAAHFRTPAFGLQPTLAQFRIPRVVQPSDINISISTSLPSHVGPQRTSTCPSVPLRIPNVPVLRVNGTRMPKSDSWRDVVHHWTEGEPRLGLYVLLKDWPHHHHNGKHGRQFNTKHHQRGVIATEFLNEFQGDKEAFLKAYGSAASLGHTRLLKVILDAHKWHPRDGERHRHLADKVHDIPSMGQSSNDQ
;
A
#
# COMPACT_ATOMS: atom_id res chain seq x y z
N MET A 1 14.42 -13.95 -3.78
CA MET A 1 13.21 -13.78 -2.95
C MET A 1 12.03 -13.48 -3.87
N GLY A 2 11.26 -14.51 -4.22
CA GLY A 2 10.03 -14.33 -4.99
C GLY A 2 9.00 -13.64 -4.10
N LYS A 3 8.56 -12.45 -4.49
CA LYS A 3 7.37 -11.84 -3.90
C LYS A 3 6.21 -12.74 -4.33
N ALA A 4 5.78 -13.65 -3.46
CA ALA A 4 4.54 -14.35 -3.68
C ALA A 4 3.45 -13.28 -3.88
N CYS A 5 2.78 -13.30 -5.03
CA CYS A 5 1.62 -12.44 -5.23
C CYS A 5 0.59 -12.80 -4.17
N ASP A 6 0.28 -11.85 -3.30
CA ASP A 6 -0.79 -12.01 -2.33
C ASP A 6 -2.13 -11.92 -3.08
N THR A 7 -2.64 -13.08 -3.49
CA THR A 7 -3.90 -13.20 -4.22
C THR A 7 -5.08 -12.65 -3.42
N PHE A 8 -5.00 -12.65 -2.08
CA PHE A 8 -6.02 -12.08 -1.22
C PHE A 8 -6.04 -10.56 -1.31
N LEU A 9 -4.88 -9.90 -1.24
CA LEU A 9 -4.82 -8.44 -1.45
C LEU A 9 -5.36 -8.05 -2.83
N HIS A 10 -4.98 -8.78 -3.88
CA HIS A 10 -5.50 -8.53 -5.22
C HIS A 10 -7.01 -8.70 -5.31
N LEU A 11 -7.59 -9.69 -4.61
CA LEU A 11 -9.03 -9.90 -4.57
C LEU A 11 -9.76 -8.76 -3.84
N VAL A 12 -9.23 -8.30 -2.70
CA VAL A 12 -9.81 -7.16 -1.96
C VAL A 12 -9.75 -5.88 -2.80
N PHE A 13 -8.62 -5.62 -3.46
CA PHE A 13 -8.49 -4.48 -4.37
C PHE A 13 -9.48 -4.57 -5.54
N TRP A 14 -9.65 -5.77 -6.11
CA TRP A 14 -10.61 -6.02 -7.17
C TRP A 14 -12.05 -5.72 -6.73
N ILE A 15 -12.50 -6.29 -5.60
CA ILE A 15 -13.83 -6.06 -5.03
C ILE A 15 -14.08 -4.55 -4.85
N ARG A 16 -13.16 -3.85 -4.19
CA ARG A 16 -13.28 -2.40 -3.96
C ARG A 16 -13.33 -1.61 -5.25
N TRP A 17 -12.54 -2.00 -6.25
CA TRP A 17 -12.57 -1.34 -7.54
C TRP A 17 -13.91 -1.55 -8.26
N VAL A 18 -14.48 -2.76 -8.23
CA VAL A 18 -15.80 -3.05 -8.80
C VAL A 18 -16.90 -2.25 -8.10
N GLU A 19 -16.91 -2.24 -6.76
CA GLU A 19 -17.85 -1.46 -5.95
C GLU A 19 -17.81 0.03 -6.30
N LEU A 20 -16.62 0.61 -6.35
CA LEU A 20 -16.44 2.05 -6.54
C LEU A 20 -16.59 2.52 -7.99
N VAL A 21 -16.13 1.71 -8.95
CA VAL A 21 -16.04 2.16 -10.37
C VAL A 21 -17.23 1.71 -11.19
N HIS A 22 -17.83 0.56 -10.85
CA HIS A 22 -18.88 -0.04 -11.68
C HIS A 22 -20.24 -0.11 -11.01
N LEU A 23 -20.30 -0.30 -9.69
CA LEU A 23 -21.56 -0.46 -8.99
C LEU A 23 -22.07 0.85 -8.37
N ASP A 24 -21.16 1.73 -7.93
CA ASP A 24 -21.47 2.89 -7.07
C ASP A 24 -22.26 2.49 -5.80
N ARG A 25 -22.07 1.23 -5.38
CA ARG A 25 -22.65 0.64 -4.17
C ARG A 25 -21.81 -0.54 -3.71
N PRO A 26 -21.90 -0.94 -2.43
CA PRO A 26 -21.37 -2.21 -1.98
C PRO A 26 -21.94 -3.37 -2.80
N MET A 27 -21.11 -4.40 -2.99
CA MET A 27 -21.51 -5.61 -3.68
C MET A 27 -22.60 -6.31 -2.85
N ALA A 28 -23.72 -6.64 -3.48
CA ALA A 28 -24.82 -7.34 -2.81
C ALA A 28 -24.60 -8.85 -2.85
N ASP A 29 -25.31 -9.60 -2.02
CA ASP A 29 -25.20 -11.07 -1.94
C ASP A 29 -25.53 -11.77 -3.28
N GLU A 30 -26.31 -11.11 -4.15
CA GLU A 30 -26.71 -11.60 -5.47
C GLU A 30 -25.71 -11.24 -6.60
N ASP A 31 -24.74 -10.38 -6.31
CA ASP A 31 -23.74 -9.97 -7.31
C ASP A 31 -22.61 -11.01 -7.37
N PHE A 32 -22.15 -11.32 -8.59
CA PHE A 32 -21.03 -12.23 -8.76
C PHE A 32 -19.69 -11.53 -8.50
N LEU A 33 -18.81 -12.18 -7.73
CA LEU A 33 -17.44 -11.74 -7.44
C LEU A 33 -16.61 -11.47 -8.72
N PHE A 34 -16.87 -12.27 -9.76
CA PHE A 34 -16.32 -12.11 -11.11
C PHE A 34 -17.49 -11.98 -12.10
N PRO A 35 -17.99 -10.75 -12.31
CA PRO A 35 -19.12 -10.53 -13.20
C PRO A 35 -18.71 -10.65 -14.67
N ALA A 36 -19.67 -10.99 -15.54
CA ALA A 36 -19.45 -11.05 -16.97
C ALA A 36 -19.08 -9.67 -17.52
N ILE A 37 -18.10 -9.63 -18.43
CA ILE A 37 -17.71 -8.39 -19.11
C ILE A 37 -18.41 -8.36 -20.47
N GLY A 38 -19.24 -7.34 -20.67
CA GLY A 38 -19.90 -7.09 -21.95
C GLY A 38 -18.89 -6.74 -23.04
N VAL A 39 -19.32 -6.84 -24.30
CA VAL A 39 -18.49 -6.47 -25.48
C VAL A 39 -18.05 -5.00 -25.49
N ASN A 40 -18.73 -4.14 -24.72
CA ASN A 40 -18.39 -2.74 -24.51
C ASN A 40 -17.44 -2.50 -23.32
N GLY A 41 -16.96 -3.56 -22.67
CA GLY A 41 -16.12 -3.47 -21.47
C GLY A 41 -16.87 -3.15 -20.18
N MET A 42 -18.21 -3.10 -20.20
CA MET A 42 -19.02 -2.88 -19.00
C MET A 42 -19.22 -4.19 -18.23
N LEU A 43 -19.03 -4.15 -16.91
CA LEU A 43 -19.36 -5.29 -16.04
C LEU A 43 -20.89 -5.49 -15.99
N GLN A 44 -21.31 -6.76 -15.95
CA GLN A 44 -22.70 -7.18 -15.77
C GLN A 44 -22.81 -7.92 -14.42
N PRO A 45 -23.08 -7.22 -13.31
CA PRO A 45 -23.00 -7.75 -11.94
C PRO A 45 -23.87 -8.99 -11.70
N GLY A 46 -25.05 -9.03 -12.32
CA GLY A 46 -26.00 -10.15 -12.22
C GLY A 46 -25.74 -11.32 -13.17
N LYS A 47 -24.60 -11.35 -13.88
CA LYS A 47 -24.21 -12.49 -14.72
C LYS A 47 -22.81 -12.98 -14.35
N PRO A 48 -22.62 -14.28 -14.13
CA PRO A 48 -21.30 -14.81 -13.82
C PRO A 48 -20.42 -14.77 -15.07
N LEU A 49 -19.12 -14.52 -14.87
CA LEU A 49 -18.13 -14.70 -15.91
C LEU A 49 -18.13 -16.18 -16.39
N SER A 50 -18.26 -16.38 -17.70
CA SER A 50 -18.32 -17.75 -18.24
C SER A 50 -16.95 -18.43 -18.19
N HIS A 51 -16.96 -19.74 -17.93
CA HIS A 51 -15.76 -20.57 -17.93
C HIS A 51 -14.96 -20.43 -19.24
N ASP A 52 -15.65 -20.41 -20.39
CA ASP A 52 -15.02 -20.26 -21.71
C ASP A 52 -14.26 -18.94 -21.85
N MET A 53 -14.78 -17.86 -21.25
CA MET A 53 -14.11 -16.56 -21.25
C MET A 53 -12.84 -16.58 -20.38
N VAL A 54 -12.91 -17.20 -19.20
CA VAL A 54 -11.74 -17.39 -18.32
C VAL A 54 -10.66 -18.19 -19.03
N GLN A 55 -11.02 -19.32 -19.64
CA GLN A 55 -10.08 -20.17 -20.38
C GLN A 55 -9.47 -19.42 -21.56
N LYS A 56 -10.27 -18.63 -22.28
CA LYS A 56 -9.78 -17.78 -23.38
C LYS A 56 -8.74 -16.78 -22.88
N TRP A 57 -8.99 -16.06 -21.79
CA TRP A 57 -8.03 -15.10 -21.23
C TRP A 57 -6.76 -15.76 -20.71
N ILE A 58 -6.85 -16.95 -20.10
CA ILE A 58 -5.67 -17.72 -19.71
C ILE A 58 -4.84 -18.07 -20.94
N ASN A 59 -5.48 -18.55 -22.02
CA ASN A 59 -4.78 -18.89 -23.26
C ASN A 59 -4.10 -17.67 -23.88
N GLU A 60 -4.77 -16.51 -23.90
CA GLU A 60 -4.22 -15.24 -24.38
C GLU A 60 -3.04 -14.75 -23.53
N ALA A 61 -3.15 -14.84 -22.20
CA ALA A 61 -2.08 -14.47 -21.27
C ALA A 61 -0.85 -15.39 -21.42
N VAL A 62 -1.06 -16.69 -21.55
CA VAL A 62 0.01 -17.68 -21.80
C VAL A 62 0.68 -17.37 -23.14
N ALA A 63 -0.09 -17.12 -24.20
CA ALA A 63 0.46 -16.75 -25.50
C ALA A 63 1.26 -15.43 -25.43
N GLY A 64 0.74 -14.41 -24.75
CA GLY A 64 1.39 -13.10 -24.59
C GLY A 64 2.64 -13.14 -23.70
N SER A 65 2.73 -14.09 -22.77
CA SER A 65 3.91 -14.25 -21.90
C SER A 65 5.18 -14.67 -22.64
N GLY A 66 5.07 -15.12 -23.89
CA GLY A 66 6.21 -15.58 -24.67
C GLY A 66 6.88 -16.83 -24.11
N ILE A 67 6.29 -17.50 -23.11
CA ILE A 67 6.80 -18.76 -22.57
C ILE A 67 6.71 -19.80 -23.71
N PRO A 68 7.84 -20.28 -24.26
CA PRO A 68 7.85 -21.18 -25.41
C PRO A 68 7.32 -22.56 -24.97
N GLY A 69 6.02 -22.76 -25.10
CA GLY A 69 5.32 -23.78 -24.31
C GLY A 69 4.44 -24.75 -25.08
N LYS A 70 4.69 -25.01 -26.36
CA LYS A 70 3.93 -26.05 -27.09
C LYS A 70 4.28 -27.48 -26.66
N ALA A 71 5.34 -27.67 -25.87
CA ALA A 71 5.81 -28.98 -25.40
C ALA A 71 5.67 -29.23 -23.89
N ALA A 72 5.41 -28.20 -23.06
CA ALA A 72 5.33 -28.35 -21.60
C ALA A 72 3.89 -28.42 -21.06
N LEU A 73 2.88 -28.02 -21.85
CA LEU A 73 1.46 -28.05 -21.46
C LEU A 73 0.63 -29.13 -22.17
N THR A 74 1.23 -29.92 -23.07
CA THR A 74 0.53 -31.00 -23.81
C THR A 74 0.21 -32.22 -22.97
N ARG A 75 0.74 -32.32 -21.74
CA ARG A 75 0.18 -33.23 -20.75
C ARG A 75 -0.72 -32.39 -19.85
N PRO A 76 -2.06 -32.39 -20.05
CA PRO A 76 -2.94 -31.81 -19.05
C PRO A 76 -2.52 -32.39 -17.71
N ALA A 77 -2.22 -31.52 -16.75
CA ALA A 77 -2.04 -31.96 -15.37
C ALA A 77 -3.22 -32.89 -15.09
N SER A 78 -2.92 -34.16 -14.81
CA SER A 78 -3.98 -35.16 -14.68
C SER A 78 -5.01 -34.63 -13.70
N THR A 79 -6.29 -34.96 -13.86
CA THR A 79 -7.34 -34.53 -12.92
C THR A 79 -6.91 -34.77 -11.46
N LYS A 80 -6.12 -35.82 -11.22
CA LYS A 80 -5.46 -36.10 -9.93
C LYS A 80 -4.48 -35.00 -9.48
N ALA A 81 -3.58 -34.52 -10.35
CA ALA A 81 -2.66 -33.43 -10.04
C ALA A 81 -3.40 -32.10 -9.76
N LEU A 82 -4.44 -31.79 -10.54
CA LEU A 82 -5.28 -30.62 -10.28
C LEU A 82 -6.02 -30.75 -8.94
N ASN A 83 -6.59 -31.92 -8.65
CA ASN A 83 -7.27 -32.18 -7.38
C ASN A 83 -6.30 -32.10 -6.19
N MET A 84 -5.05 -32.57 -6.33
CA MET A 84 -4.03 -32.43 -5.29
C MET A 84 -3.64 -30.97 -5.07
N ALA A 85 -3.46 -30.19 -6.13
CA ALA A 85 -3.17 -28.76 -6.02
C ALA A 85 -4.33 -28.00 -5.37
N HIS A 86 -5.57 -28.31 -5.75
CA HIS A 86 -6.77 -27.73 -5.14
C HIS A 86 -6.88 -28.09 -3.65
N ALA A 87 -6.67 -29.36 -3.30
CA ALA A 87 -6.70 -29.82 -1.91
C ALA A 87 -5.59 -29.15 -1.06
N SER A 88 -4.37 -29.03 -1.61
CA SER A 88 -3.27 -28.32 -0.95
C SER A 88 -3.61 -26.86 -0.72
N LEU A 89 -4.10 -26.16 -1.74
CA LEU A 89 -4.49 -24.75 -1.63
C LEU A 89 -5.64 -24.55 -0.62
N THR A 90 -6.61 -25.48 -0.61
CA THR A 90 -7.72 -25.45 0.35
C THR A 90 -7.21 -25.60 1.79
N ALA A 91 -6.26 -26.51 2.03
CA ALA A 91 -5.64 -26.70 3.33
C ALA A 91 -4.84 -25.47 3.78
N ASP A 92 -4.06 -24.88 2.88
CA ASP A 92 -3.29 -23.66 3.15
C ASP A 92 -4.22 -22.48 3.48
N MET A 93 -5.33 -22.34 2.77
CA MET A 93 -6.31 -21.28 3.03
C MET A 93 -7.07 -21.47 4.35
N ALA A 94 -7.37 -22.73 4.72
CA ALA A 94 -7.95 -23.04 6.03
C ALA A 94 -6.96 -22.73 7.18
N SER A 95 -5.67 -23.04 6.98
CA SER A 95 -4.60 -22.70 7.91
C SER A 95 -4.46 -21.18 8.07
N LEU A 96 -4.43 -20.43 6.96
CA LEU A 96 -4.39 -18.97 6.96
C LEU A 96 -5.58 -18.34 7.69
N HIS A 97 -6.79 -18.86 7.45
CA HIS A 97 -7.98 -18.35 8.13
C HIS A 97 -7.93 -18.59 9.65
N THR A 98 -7.32 -19.71 10.07
CA THR A 98 -7.12 -20.01 11.49
C THR A 98 -6.11 -19.06 12.13
N THR A 99 -4.99 -18.80 11.48
CA THR A 99 -3.99 -17.84 11.98
C THR A 99 -4.53 -16.42 12.04
N MET A 100 -5.32 -16.00 11.04
CA MET A 100 -6.00 -14.70 11.07
C MET A 100 -6.96 -14.58 12.25
N LYS A 101 -7.75 -15.63 12.55
CA LYS A 101 -8.62 -15.65 13.74
C LYS A 101 -7.84 -15.50 15.03
N GLU A 102 -6.71 -16.18 15.16
CA GLU A 102 -5.85 -16.07 16.34
C GLU A 102 -5.29 -14.66 16.51
N VAL A 103 -4.80 -14.03 15.43
CA VAL A 103 -4.32 -12.64 15.46
C VAL A 103 -5.45 -11.68 15.84
N CYS A 104 -6.64 -11.83 15.27
CA CYS A 104 -7.79 -11.01 15.64
C CYS A 104 -8.17 -11.18 17.12
N GLN A 105 -8.10 -12.41 17.64
CA GLN A 105 -8.35 -12.69 19.06
C GLN A 105 -7.29 -12.02 19.95
N GLN A 106 -6.00 -12.15 19.62
CA GLN A 106 -4.91 -11.52 20.37
C GLN A 106 -5.05 -10.00 20.41
N LEU A 107 -5.44 -9.36 19.29
CA LEU A 107 -5.70 -7.92 19.24
C LEU A 107 -6.89 -7.53 20.13
N SER A 108 -7.94 -8.33 20.15
CA SER A 108 -9.10 -8.13 21.03
C SER A 108 -8.70 -8.22 22.51
N ASP A 109 -7.90 -9.23 22.88
CA ASP A 109 -7.43 -9.43 24.26
C ASP A 109 -6.52 -8.29 24.71
N MET A 110 -5.63 -7.83 23.84
CA MET A 110 -4.77 -6.67 24.11
C MET A 110 -5.59 -5.39 24.28
N SER A 111 -6.60 -5.17 23.43
CA SER A 111 -7.52 -4.02 23.56
C SER A 111 -8.24 -4.03 24.91
N ASN A 112 -8.75 -5.18 25.33
CA ASN A 112 -9.39 -5.36 26.63
C ASN A 112 -8.43 -5.08 27.80
N LEU A 113 -7.16 -5.45 27.68
CA LEU A 113 -6.14 -5.21 28.71
C LEU A 113 -5.83 -3.70 28.84
N VAL A 114 -5.73 -2.99 27.71
CA VAL A 114 -5.57 -1.53 27.69
C VAL A 114 -6.77 -0.84 28.36
N VAL A 115 -8.00 -1.26 28.02
CA VAL A 115 -9.21 -0.71 28.66
C VAL A 115 -9.21 -0.97 30.17
N LYS A 116 -8.85 -2.18 30.62
CA LYS A 116 -8.71 -2.49 32.05
C LYS A 116 -7.66 -1.63 32.76
N ALA A 117 -6.51 -1.40 32.13
CA ALA A 117 -5.46 -0.55 32.68
C ALA A 117 -5.91 0.91 32.83
N LEU A 118 -6.67 1.44 31.85
CA LEU A 118 -7.17 2.82 31.87
C LEU A 118 -8.36 3.02 32.81
N THR A 119 -9.18 1.99 33.04
CA THR A 119 -10.36 2.03 33.93
C THR A 119 -10.03 1.68 35.37
N SER A 120 -8.83 1.18 35.66
CA SER A 120 -8.40 0.87 37.02
C SER A 120 -8.28 2.18 37.82
N PRO A 121 -9.02 2.34 38.93
CA PRO A 121 -8.93 3.52 39.78
C PRO A 121 -7.47 3.72 40.21
N SER A 122 -6.92 4.89 39.93
CA SER A 122 -5.58 5.26 40.42
C SER A 122 -5.64 5.40 41.94
N THR A 123 -5.42 4.30 42.66
CA THR A 123 -5.45 4.26 44.13
C THR A 123 -4.23 4.96 44.76
N TYR A 124 -3.31 5.51 43.96
CA TYR A 124 -2.18 6.30 44.44
C TYR A 124 -2.49 7.80 44.44
N LEU A 125 -3.38 8.20 45.34
CA LEU A 125 -3.41 9.54 45.92
C LEU A 125 -3.78 9.43 47.40
N ALA A 126 -2.96 8.65 48.13
CA ALA A 126 -2.90 8.77 49.57
C ALA A 126 -2.16 10.07 49.91
N GLN A 127 -2.81 10.85 50.76
CA GLN A 127 -2.50 12.18 51.24
C GLN A 127 -1.01 12.53 51.46
N PRO A 128 -0.59 13.78 51.17
CA PRO A 128 0.61 14.33 51.78
C PRO A 128 0.35 14.56 53.28
N GLU A 129 0.96 13.74 54.14
CA GLU A 129 1.08 14.04 55.56
C GLU A 129 1.80 15.37 55.73
N THR A 130 1.15 16.26 56.47
CA THR A 130 1.63 17.59 56.79
C THR A 130 2.72 17.45 57.86
N VAL A 131 3.98 17.60 57.46
CA VAL A 131 5.12 17.67 58.38
C VAL A 131 5.03 18.99 59.14
N SER A 132 4.51 18.93 60.37
CA SER A 132 4.60 20.03 61.33
C SER A 132 5.97 20.02 62.00
N HIS A 133 6.66 21.16 61.92
CA HIS A 133 7.90 21.45 62.61
C HIS A 133 7.77 21.24 64.12
N GLN A 134 8.66 20.44 64.73
CA GLN A 134 8.92 20.50 66.17
C GLN A 134 10.38 20.15 66.51
N VAL A 135 11.14 21.22 66.77
CA VAL A 135 12.10 21.45 67.87
C VAL A 135 12.92 20.24 68.40
N MET A 136 14.25 20.38 68.28
CA MET A 136 15.31 19.61 68.97
C MET A 136 15.15 19.61 70.50
N PRO A 137 15.66 18.58 71.19
CA PRO A 137 16.90 18.83 71.94
C PRO A 137 17.94 17.72 71.85
N ALA A 138 19.19 18.15 72.04
CA ALA A 138 20.40 17.33 72.12
C ALA A 138 20.35 16.33 73.28
N ILE A 139 20.70 15.07 73.02
CA ILE A 139 21.21 14.14 74.04
C ILE A 139 22.35 13.33 73.42
N VAL A 140 23.53 13.58 73.97
CA VAL A 140 24.76 12.77 73.92
C VAL A 140 24.47 11.38 74.47
N HIS A 141 24.93 10.29 73.83
CA HIS A 141 25.66 9.18 74.46
C HIS A 141 25.97 8.04 73.48
N GLN A 142 27.27 7.73 73.40
CA GLN A 142 27.91 6.41 73.39
C GLN A 142 27.63 5.36 72.29
N LEU A 143 28.72 5.11 71.55
CA LEU A 143 29.18 3.84 70.95
C LEU A 143 28.87 2.59 71.81
N PRO A 144 28.71 1.39 71.19
CA PRO A 144 29.90 0.60 70.92
C PRO A 144 29.94 -0.16 69.57
N ALA A 145 31.17 -0.50 69.21
CA ALA A 145 31.61 -1.24 68.05
C ALA A 145 31.02 -2.66 67.93
N GLN A 146 30.72 -3.07 66.69
CA GLN A 146 30.73 -4.46 66.22
C GLN A 146 31.23 -4.47 64.77
N THR A 147 32.44 -4.97 64.53
CA THR A 147 32.76 -6.37 64.18
C THR A 147 32.72 -6.58 62.66
N MET A 148 33.91 -6.88 62.13
CA MET A 148 34.21 -7.16 60.74
C MET A 148 33.48 -8.40 60.22
N ALA A 149 32.96 -8.32 58.99
CA ALA A 149 32.63 -9.50 58.19
C ALA A 149 32.94 -9.24 56.70
N SER A 150 34.13 -9.72 56.32
CA SER A 150 34.47 -10.44 55.08
C SER A 150 33.67 -10.14 53.80
N VAL A 151 34.36 -9.52 52.85
CA VAL A 151 34.04 -9.50 51.41
C VAL A 151 34.75 -10.68 50.73
N PRO A 152 34.08 -11.52 49.92
CA PRO A 152 34.76 -12.40 48.97
C PRO A 152 34.69 -11.85 47.53
N PRO A 153 35.57 -12.33 46.62
CA PRO A 153 36.07 -11.54 45.52
C PRO A 153 35.40 -11.81 44.16
N ALA A 154 35.54 -10.80 43.31
CA ALA A 154 35.64 -10.79 41.85
C ALA A 154 35.29 -12.08 41.08
N THR A 155 34.20 -12.02 40.32
CA THR A 155 33.94 -12.95 39.21
C THR A 155 34.66 -12.46 37.96
N GLN A 156 35.53 -13.32 37.44
CA GLN A 156 36.36 -13.13 36.26
C GLN A 156 35.51 -13.00 34.99
N SER A 157 35.88 -12.03 34.16
CA SER A 157 35.42 -11.89 32.78
C SER A 157 36.02 -13.01 31.92
N VAL A 158 35.17 -13.91 31.44
CA VAL A 158 35.54 -14.92 30.44
C VAL A 158 35.50 -14.27 29.05
N SER A 159 36.67 -14.20 28.43
CA SER A 159 36.88 -13.79 27.05
C SER A 159 36.28 -14.82 26.09
N VAL A 160 35.35 -14.39 25.23
CA VAL A 160 34.83 -15.18 24.10
C VAL A 160 35.71 -14.91 22.87
N PRO A 161 36.18 -15.94 22.14
CA PRO A 161 37.09 -15.75 21.02
C PRO A 161 36.37 -15.21 19.78
N ALA A 162 37.04 -14.25 19.13
CA ALA A 162 36.66 -13.65 17.87
C ALA A 162 36.65 -14.69 16.73
N ALA A 163 35.49 -14.93 16.15
CA ALA A 163 35.37 -15.58 14.85
C ALA A 163 35.64 -14.54 13.75
N GLN A 164 36.82 -14.63 13.13
CA GLN A 164 37.16 -13.92 11.90
C GLN A 164 36.33 -14.46 10.73
N SER A 165 35.22 -13.78 10.40
CA SER A 165 34.57 -13.96 9.10
C SER A 165 35.27 -13.10 8.06
N ARG A 166 36.11 -13.75 7.25
CA ARG A 166 36.63 -13.22 5.99
C ARG A 166 35.47 -12.95 5.03
N LEU A 167 35.16 -11.69 4.76
CA LEU A 167 34.37 -11.31 3.60
C LEU A 167 35.31 -11.05 2.43
N ASN A 168 35.26 -11.96 1.46
CA ASN A 168 35.87 -11.79 0.15
C ASN A 168 35.20 -10.59 -0.55
N ALA A 169 36.01 -9.59 -0.89
CA ALA A 169 35.64 -8.53 -1.81
C ALA A 169 35.64 -9.10 -3.24
N PHE A 170 34.50 -9.01 -3.93
CA PHE A 170 34.43 -9.10 -5.39
C PHE A 170 34.12 -7.71 -5.94
N PRO A 171 34.92 -7.16 -6.86
CA PRO A 171 34.56 -5.95 -7.57
C PRO A 171 33.59 -6.29 -8.71
N VAL A 172 32.37 -5.75 -8.64
CA VAL A 172 31.45 -5.76 -9.78
C VAL A 172 31.76 -4.53 -10.63
N LEU A 173 32.57 -4.74 -11.66
CA LEU A 173 32.81 -3.81 -12.75
C LEU A 173 31.65 -3.93 -13.76
N TRP A 174 30.75 -2.94 -13.81
CA TRP A 174 29.77 -2.82 -14.89
C TRP A 174 30.35 -1.94 -16.00
N THR A 175 30.92 -2.57 -17.03
CA THR A 175 31.18 -1.92 -18.32
C THR A 175 29.97 -2.15 -19.23
N GLY A 176 29.37 -1.05 -19.68
CA GLY A 176 28.27 -1.06 -20.64
C GLY A 176 28.72 -1.64 -21.97
N THR A 177 27.98 -2.63 -22.47
CA THR A 177 28.15 -3.14 -23.84
C THR A 177 26.88 -2.83 -24.61
N THR A 178 26.99 -1.88 -25.54
CA THR A 178 26.04 -1.63 -26.63
C THR A 178 25.92 -2.89 -27.49
N SER A 179 24.74 -3.51 -27.48
CA SER A 179 24.40 -4.62 -28.37
C SER A 179 23.70 -4.09 -29.62
N SER A 180 24.40 -4.19 -30.74
CA SER A 180 23.88 -4.04 -32.09
C SER A 180 23.14 -5.31 -32.52
N PHE A 181 21.89 -5.17 -32.97
CA PHE A 181 21.10 -6.26 -33.55
C PHE A 181 21.63 -6.65 -34.94
N PRO A 182 21.84 -7.95 -35.25
CA PRO A 182 21.93 -8.39 -36.63
C PRO A 182 20.54 -8.72 -37.19
N ALA A 183 20.34 -8.36 -38.46
CA ALA A 183 19.16 -8.66 -39.26
C ALA A 183 18.99 -10.17 -39.46
N VAL A 184 17.78 -10.68 -39.17
CA VAL A 184 17.40 -12.07 -39.44
C VAL A 184 16.79 -12.14 -40.83
N GLN A 185 17.46 -12.89 -41.72
CA GLN A 185 16.92 -13.27 -43.02
C GLN A 185 15.83 -14.34 -42.85
N SER A 186 14.70 -14.11 -43.50
CA SER A 186 13.57 -15.01 -43.62
C SER A 186 13.88 -16.15 -44.59
N VAL A 187 13.90 -17.39 -44.08
CA VAL A 187 13.96 -18.62 -44.88
C VAL A 187 12.59 -19.28 -44.86
N SER A 188 12.01 -19.47 -46.05
CA SER A 188 10.74 -20.16 -46.28
C SER A 188 10.93 -21.69 -46.18
N VAL A 189 10.06 -22.36 -45.41
CA VAL A 189 10.00 -23.83 -45.32
C VAL A 189 8.62 -24.31 -45.82
N PRO A 190 8.52 -25.43 -46.57
CA PRO A 190 7.31 -25.79 -47.30
C PRO A 190 6.26 -26.48 -46.44
N ALA A 191 5.01 -26.35 -46.90
CA ALA A 191 3.80 -26.87 -46.29
C ALA A 191 3.79 -28.41 -46.21
N ALA A 192 3.68 -28.94 -45.00
CA ALA A 192 3.33 -30.34 -44.76
C ALA A 192 1.83 -30.45 -44.43
N HIS A 193 1.11 -31.22 -45.23
CA HIS A 193 -0.30 -31.56 -45.01
C HIS A 193 -0.42 -32.50 -43.79
N PHE A 194 -1.07 -32.02 -42.72
CA PHE A 194 -1.50 -32.85 -41.61
C PHE A 194 -2.98 -33.20 -41.72
N ARG A 195 -3.21 -34.51 -41.83
CA ARG A 195 -4.50 -35.20 -41.86
C ARG A 195 -5.07 -35.24 -40.43
N THR A 196 -6.25 -34.68 -40.22
CA THR A 196 -6.99 -34.71 -38.95
C THR A 196 -7.65 -36.08 -38.73
N PRO A 197 -7.45 -36.74 -37.57
CA PRO A 197 -8.35 -37.80 -37.14
C PRO A 197 -9.54 -37.19 -36.38
N ALA A 198 -10.75 -37.54 -36.80
CA ALA A 198 -11.99 -37.21 -36.11
C ALA A 198 -12.11 -38.08 -34.85
N PHE A 199 -12.01 -37.47 -33.67
CA PHE A 199 -12.44 -38.09 -32.42
C PHE A 199 -13.81 -37.51 -32.05
N GLY A 200 -14.85 -38.31 -32.27
CA GLY A 200 -16.17 -38.06 -31.71
C GLY A 200 -16.18 -38.45 -30.24
N LEU A 201 -16.35 -37.47 -29.35
CA LEU A 201 -16.75 -37.70 -27.97
C LEU A 201 -18.06 -36.95 -27.74
N GLN A 202 -19.14 -37.72 -27.57
CA GLN A 202 -20.40 -37.21 -27.04
C GLN A 202 -20.21 -36.80 -25.57
N PRO A 203 -20.79 -35.67 -25.13
CA PRO A 203 -20.89 -35.36 -23.72
C PRO A 203 -22.10 -36.09 -23.11
N THR A 204 -21.84 -37.08 -22.25
CA THR A 204 -22.85 -37.64 -21.35
C THR A 204 -23.17 -36.61 -20.28
N LEU A 205 -24.40 -36.08 -20.34
CA LEU A 205 -24.93 -35.06 -19.45
C LEU A 205 -25.34 -35.72 -18.12
N ALA A 206 -24.45 -35.69 -17.13
CA ALA A 206 -24.77 -36.10 -15.76
C ALA A 206 -25.60 -34.99 -15.08
N GLN A 207 -26.90 -35.24 -14.91
CA GLN A 207 -27.81 -34.39 -14.16
C GLN A 207 -27.50 -34.46 -12.65
N PHE A 208 -26.95 -33.39 -12.09
CA PHE A 208 -26.97 -33.17 -10.64
C PHE A 208 -28.37 -32.70 -10.22
N ARG A 209 -29.09 -33.56 -9.52
CA ARG A 209 -30.42 -33.29 -8.94
C ARG A 209 -30.23 -32.73 -7.54
N ILE A 210 -30.44 -31.43 -7.38
CA ILE A 210 -30.49 -30.76 -6.06
C ILE A 210 -31.85 -31.08 -5.40
N PRO A 211 -31.92 -31.43 -4.10
CA PRO A 211 -33.19 -31.67 -3.42
C PRO A 211 -34.06 -30.42 -3.36
N ARG A 212 -35.31 -30.57 -3.80
CA ARG A 212 -36.40 -29.60 -3.65
C ARG A 212 -36.64 -29.30 -2.17
N VAL A 213 -36.43 -28.06 -1.76
CA VAL A 213 -36.99 -27.53 -0.50
C VAL A 213 -38.47 -27.24 -0.74
N VAL A 214 -39.31 -27.80 0.12
CA VAL A 214 -40.77 -27.66 0.13
C VAL A 214 -41.13 -26.21 0.45
N GLN A 215 -41.84 -25.57 -0.48
CA GLN A 215 -42.41 -24.24 -0.32
C GLN A 215 -43.86 -24.40 0.22
N PRO A 216 -44.23 -23.81 1.36
CA PRO A 216 -45.61 -23.75 1.80
C PRO A 216 -46.33 -22.55 1.17
N SER A 217 -47.53 -22.83 0.71
CA SER A 217 -48.43 -21.96 -0.04
C SER A 217 -49.07 -20.86 0.81
N ASP A 218 -49.41 -19.77 0.10
CA ASP A 218 -50.63 -18.97 0.21
C ASP A 218 -50.95 -18.21 1.50
N ILE A 219 -50.56 -16.93 1.53
CA ILE A 219 -51.42 -15.87 2.07
C ILE A 219 -51.46 -14.70 1.07
N ASN A 220 -52.59 -14.61 0.38
CA ASN A 220 -52.95 -13.52 -0.53
C ASN A 220 -53.64 -12.42 0.28
N ILE A 221 -52.92 -11.32 0.56
CA ILE A 221 -53.53 -10.06 1.04
C ILE A 221 -53.16 -8.98 0.04
N SER A 222 -54.03 -8.80 -0.94
CA SER A 222 -54.07 -7.61 -1.79
C SER A 222 -54.59 -6.43 -0.98
N ILE A 223 -53.70 -5.57 -0.49
CA ILE A 223 -54.05 -4.19 -0.12
C ILE A 223 -53.31 -3.28 -1.09
N SER A 224 -54.06 -2.85 -2.11
CA SER A 224 -53.65 -1.81 -3.04
C SER A 224 -53.86 -0.46 -2.36
N THR A 225 -52.82 0.09 -1.74
CA THR A 225 -52.77 1.50 -1.37
C THR A 225 -51.88 2.23 -2.36
N SER A 226 -52.52 2.95 -3.27
CA SER A 226 -51.90 3.91 -4.19
C SER A 226 -51.14 4.98 -3.39
N LEU A 227 -49.80 4.91 -3.43
CA LEU A 227 -48.94 5.99 -2.95
C LEU A 227 -48.91 7.14 -3.97
N PRO A 228 -48.99 8.41 -3.54
CA PRO A 228 -48.89 9.54 -4.44
C PRO A 228 -47.46 9.65 -4.99
N SER A 229 -47.35 9.79 -6.31
CA SER A 229 -46.11 10.05 -7.03
C SER A 229 -45.55 11.40 -6.57
N HIS A 230 -44.62 11.35 -5.61
CA HIS A 230 -43.87 12.51 -5.18
C HIS A 230 -42.78 12.76 -6.22
N VAL A 231 -43.02 13.77 -7.06
CA VAL A 231 -42.01 14.39 -7.91
C VAL A 231 -40.87 14.85 -6.99
N GLY A 232 -39.79 14.06 -6.97
CA GLY A 232 -38.56 14.41 -6.27
C GLY A 232 -37.90 15.59 -6.99
N PRO A 233 -37.32 16.56 -6.26
CA PRO A 233 -36.64 17.68 -6.88
C PRO A 233 -35.48 17.15 -7.71
N GLN A 234 -35.56 17.30 -9.02
CA GLN A 234 -34.43 17.09 -9.92
C GLN A 234 -33.29 17.99 -9.42
N ARG A 235 -32.31 17.39 -8.74
CA ARG A 235 -31.02 18.01 -8.52
C ARG A 235 -30.32 18.01 -9.88
N THR A 236 -30.60 19.03 -10.68
CA THR A 236 -29.70 19.47 -11.74
C THR A 236 -28.44 20.01 -11.06
N SER A 237 -27.58 19.10 -10.60
CA SER A 237 -26.21 19.39 -10.20
C SER A 237 -25.41 19.66 -11.47
N THR A 238 -25.75 20.74 -12.16
CA THR A 238 -24.98 21.30 -13.26
C THR A 238 -23.82 22.09 -12.64
N CYS A 239 -22.98 21.40 -11.87
CA CYS A 239 -21.72 21.98 -11.46
C CYS A 239 -20.89 22.05 -12.74
N PRO A 240 -20.47 23.25 -13.20
CA PRO A 240 -19.65 23.35 -14.40
C PRO A 240 -18.44 22.44 -14.21
N SER A 241 -18.30 21.45 -15.09
CA SER A 241 -17.23 20.47 -15.06
C SER A 241 -15.91 21.19 -15.36
N VAL A 242 -15.35 21.85 -14.36
CA VAL A 242 -14.01 22.41 -14.43
C VAL A 242 -13.08 21.19 -14.49
N PRO A 243 -12.29 21.03 -15.56
CA PRO A 243 -11.43 19.87 -15.71
C PRO A 243 -10.44 19.83 -14.54
N LEU A 244 -10.50 18.76 -13.75
CA LEU A 244 -9.60 18.52 -12.64
C LEU A 244 -8.16 18.51 -13.15
N ARG A 245 -7.35 19.47 -12.66
CA ARG A 245 -5.97 19.65 -13.11
C ARG A 245 -5.06 19.77 -11.90
N ILE A 246 -3.99 18.99 -11.87
CA ILE A 246 -2.89 19.21 -10.92
C ILE A 246 -1.96 20.30 -11.49
N PRO A 247 -1.93 21.52 -10.90
CA PRO A 247 -1.18 22.64 -11.45
C PRO A 247 0.32 22.37 -11.49
N ASN A 248 1.04 23.08 -12.35
CA ASN A 248 2.50 23.05 -12.31
C ASN A 248 2.98 23.94 -11.15
N VAL A 249 4.09 23.55 -10.53
CA VAL A 249 4.70 24.28 -9.42
C VAL A 249 6.07 24.81 -9.88
N PRO A 250 6.46 26.06 -9.55
CA PRO A 250 5.73 27.07 -8.77
C PRO A 250 4.47 27.59 -9.47
N VAL A 251 3.45 27.89 -8.68
CA VAL A 251 2.16 28.40 -9.19
C VAL A 251 2.32 29.85 -9.67
N LEU A 252 1.62 30.18 -10.77
CA LEU A 252 1.48 31.56 -11.23
C LEU A 252 0.38 32.26 -10.41
N ARG A 253 0.72 33.30 -9.68
CA ARG A 253 -0.24 34.09 -8.88
C ARG A 253 -1.02 35.06 -9.76
N VAL A 254 -2.11 35.62 -9.23
CA VAL A 254 -3.00 36.56 -9.93
C VAL A 254 -2.26 37.81 -10.44
N ASN A 255 -1.22 38.24 -9.73
CA ASN A 255 -0.35 39.36 -10.12
C ASN A 255 0.66 38.98 -11.24
N GLY A 256 0.58 37.78 -11.81
CA GLY A 256 1.51 37.29 -12.82
C GLY A 256 2.89 36.88 -12.29
N THR A 257 3.14 36.99 -10.98
CA THR A 257 4.43 36.56 -10.41
C THR A 257 4.38 35.07 -10.05
N ARG A 258 5.53 34.40 -10.19
CA ARG A 258 5.72 33.03 -9.70
C ARG A 258 6.42 33.07 -8.35
N MET A 259 6.05 32.15 -7.46
CA MET A 259 6.81 31.90 -6.25
C MET A 259 8.27 31.55 -6.59
N PRO A 260 9.25 32.03 -5.82
CA PRO A 260 10.63 31.56 -5.92
C PRO A 260 10.67 30.03 -5.85
N LYS A 261 11.59 29.41 -6.60
CA LYS A 261 11.76 27.95 -6.57
C LYS A 261 12.01 27.44 -5.15
N SER A 262 12.73 28.21 -4.33
CA SER A 262 13.01 27.93 -2.93
C SER A 262 11.75 27.68 -2.08
N ASP A 263 10.63 28.28 -2.45
CA ASP A 263 9.37 28.16 -1.73
C ASP A 263 8.34 27.28 -2.45
N SER A 264 8.71 26.67 -3.59
CA SER A 264 7.80 25.79 -4.35
C SER A 264 7.27 24.60 -3.54
N TRP A 265 7.99 24.13 -2.51
CA TRP A 265 7.51 23.07 -1.63
C TRP A 265 6.32 23.50 -0.76
N ARG A 266 6.15 24.80 -0.49
CA ARG A 266 5.01 25.32 0.27
C ARG A 266 3.73 25.24 -0.54
N ASP A 267 3.81 25.58 -1.83
CA ASP A 267 2.69 25.37 -2.77
C ASP A 267 2.30 23.88 -2.79
N VAL A 268 3.28 22.97 -2.73
CA VAL A 268 3.03 21.52 -2.67
C VAL A 268 2.26 21.14 -1.40
N VAL A 269 2.73 21.58 -0.22
CA VAL A 269 2.06 21.32 1.06
C VAL A 269 0.65 21.92 1.08
N HIS A 270 0.49 23.18 0.67
CA HIS A 270 -0.80 23.87 0.61
C HIS A 270 -1.81 23.13 -0.29
N HIS A 271 -1.41 22.73 -1.50
CA HIS A 271 -2.29 21.93 -2.36
C HIS A 271 -2.68 20.57 -1.75
N TRP A 272 -1.82 20.01 -0.90
CA TRP A 272 -2.06 18.72 -0.23
C TRP A 272 -3.02 18.84 0.94
N THR A 273 -2.93 19.92 1.73
CA THR A 273 -3.68 20.10 2.98
C THR A 273 -4.90 21.00 2.88
N GLU A 274 -4.85 22.03 2.03
CA GLU A 274 -5.88 23.08 1.94
C GLU A 274 -6.53 23.14 0.55
N GLY A 275 -5.85 22.67 -0.49
CA GLY A 275 -6.30 22.77 -1.88
C GLY A 275 -5.98 24.15 -2.46
N GLU A 276 -6.58 24.50 -3.59
CA GLU A 276 -6.49 25.83 -4.20
C GLU A 276 -7.64 25.99 -5.21
N PRO A 277 -8.82 26.44 -4.74
CA PRO A 277 -10.02 26.57 -5.59
C PRO A 277 -9.78 27.39 -6.86
N ARG A 278 -8.92 28.43 -6.79
CA ARG A 278 -8.58 29.29 -7.93
C ARG A 278 -7.90 28.55 -9.08
N LEU A 279 -7.25 27.43 -8.78
CA LEU A 279 -6.60 26.55 -9.77
C LEU A 279 -7.46 25.33 -10.13
N GLY A 280 -8.72 25.28 -9.67
CA GLY A 280 -9.59 24.13 -9.84
C GLY A 280 -9.29 22.98 -8.86
N LEU A 281 -8.50 23.21 -7.81
CA LEU A 281 -8.23 22.24 -6.75
C LEU A 281 -9.20 22.45 -5.57
N TYR A 282 -10.49 22.17 -5.80
CA TYR A 282 -11.52 22.29 -4.75
C TYR A 282 -11.46 21.17 -3.71
N VAL A 283 -10.94 20.00 -4.11
CA VAL A 283 -10.70 18.85 -3.23
C VAL A 283 -9.22 18.79 -2.90
N LEU A 284 -8.90 18.57 -1.63
CA LEU A 284 -7.53 18.40 -1.13
C LEU A 284 -6.84 17.26 -1.86
N LEU A 285 -5.58 17.45 -2.28
CA LEU A 285 -4.92 16.45 -3.11
C LEU A 285 -4.78 15.07 -2.42
N LYS A 286 -4.68 15.06 -1.09
CA LYS A 286 -4.65 13.83 -0.27
C LYS A 286 -5.98 13.05 -0.29
N ASP A 287 -7.09 13.75 -0.50
CA ASP A 287 -8.45 13.19 -0.48
C ASP A 287 -8.99 12.93 -1.90
N TRP A 288 -8.13 13.09 -2.93
CA TRP A 288 -8.52 12.80 -4.30
C TRP A 288 -8.86 11.33 -4.48
N PRO A 289 -10.05 10.99 -4.99
CA PRO A 289 -10.39 9.62 -5.30
C PRO A 289 -9.38 9.01 -6.29
N HIS A 290 -9.11 7.71 -6.14
CA HIS A 290 -8.08 7.03 -6.91
C HIS A 290 -8.23 7.20 -8.43
N HIS A 291 -9.48 7.14 -8.93
CA HIS A 291 -9.77 7.28 -10.35
C HIS A 291 -9.46 8.68 -10.92
N HIS A 292 -9.39 9.72 -10.08
CA HIS A 292 -9.08 11.09 -10.52
C HIS A 292 -7.63 11.24 -11.01
N HIS A 293 -6.70 10.49 -10.42
CA HIS A 293 -5.29 10.52 -10.81
C HIS A 293 -4.85 9.28 -11.60
N ASN A 294 -5.69 8.24 -11.75
CA ASN A 294 -5.41 7.04 -12.55
C ASN A 294 -6.26 6.88 -13.82
N GLY A 295 -7.06 7.88 -14.20
CA GLY A 295 -7.88 7.86 -15.41
C GLY A 295 -7.10 7.94 -16.73
N LYS A 296 -7.77 8.32 -17.83
CA LYS A 296 -7.19 8.42 -19.19
C LYS A 296 -5.95 9.34 -19.29
N HIS A 297 -5.87 10.36 -18.44
CA HIS A 297 -4.71 11.25 -18.29
C HIS A 297 -3.84 10.91 -17.06
N GLY A 298 -4.08 9.74 -16.47
CA GLY A 298 -3.65 9.35 -15.14
C GLY A 298 -2.15 9.32 -14.98
N ARG A 299 -1.38 8.91 -15.99
CA ARG A 299 0.09 8.82 -15.85
C ARG A 299 0.73 10.14 -15.39
N GLN A 300 0.30 11.27 -15.96
CA GLN A 300 0.84 12.59 -15.59
C GLN A 300 0.34 13.03 -14.20
N PHE A 301 -0.94 12.79 -13.90
CA PHE A 301 -1.52 13.18 -12.63
C PHE A 301 -1.04 12.31 -11.47
N ASN A 302 -0.95 11.00 -11.64
CA ASN A 302 -0.36 10.06 -10.70
C ASN A 302 1.07 10.48 -10.34
N THR A 303 1.91 10.77 -11.35
CA THR A 303 3.29 11.22 -11.08
C THR A 303 3.30 12.47 -10.21
N LYS A 304 2.52 13.51 -10.56
CA LYS A 304 2.47 14.74 -9.76
C LYS A 304 1.87 14.53 -8.37
N HIS A 305 0.82 13.72 -8.27
CA HIS A 305 0.16 13.37 -7.02
C HIS A 305 1.13 12.68 -6.07
N HIS A 306 1.83 11.66 -6.55
CA HIS A 306 2.86 10.95 -5.80
C HIS A 306 4.00 11.86 -5.35
N GLN A 307 4.55 12.67 -6.26
CA GLN A 307 5.63 13.63 -5.94
C GLN A 307 5.22 14.60 -4.83
N ARG A 308 4.00 15.13 -4.90
CA ARG A 308 3.45 16.06 -3.91
C ARG A 308 3.18 15.36 -2.58
N GLY A 309 2.64 14.14 -2.64
CA GLY A 309 2.41 13.31 -1.47
C GLY A 309 3.70 13.09 -0.69
N VAL A 310 4.77 12.63 -1.34
CA VAL A 310 6.07 12.38 -0.68
C VAL A 310 6.58 13.63 0.05
N ILE A 311 6.60 14.80 -0.62
CA ILE A 311 7.06 16.04 0.00
C ILE A 311 6.16 16.46 1.18
N ALA A 312 4.85 16.41 0.99
CA ALA A 312 3.90 16.86 2.00
C ALA A 312 3.87 15.93 3.21
N THR A 313 3.88 14.61 3.01
CA THR A 313 3.92 13.64 4.11
C THR A 313 5.26 13.69 4.85
N GLU A 314 6.38 13.93 4.17
CA GLU A 314 7.65 14.16 4.85
C GLU A 314 7.53 15.36 5.80
N PHE A 315 7.07 16.50 5.29
CA PHE A 315 6.92 17.71 6.08
C PHE A 315 5.93 17.53 7.25
N LEU A 316 4.78 16.93 7.01
CA LEU A 316 3.71 16.80 8.00
C LEU A 316 3.95 15.68 9.01
N ASN A 317 4.48 14.53 8.58
CA ASN A 317 4.58 13.34 9.43
C ASN A 317 5.95 13.24 10.09
N GLU A 318 7.03 13.38 9.32
CA GLU A 318 8.39 13.30 9.87
C GLU A 318 8.66 14.59 10.66
N PHE A 319 8.44 15.76 10.06
CA PHE A 319 8.78 17.03 10.72
C PHE A 319 7.63 17.64 11.52
N GLN A 320 6.47 16.97 11.64
CA GLN A 320 5.31 17.47 12.40
C GLN A 320 4.83 18.87 11.96
N GLY A 321 5.10 19.26 10.71
CA GLY A 321 4.85 20.61 10.21
C GLY A 321 5.83 21.68 10.72
N ASP A 322 6.90 21.29 11.43
CA ASP A 322 7.98 22.19 11.83
C ASP A 322 8.82 22.59 10.62
N LYS A 323 8.55 23.80 10.16
CA LYS A 323 9.23 24.43 9.03
C LYS A 323 10.73 24.65 9.30
N GLU A 324 11.12 24.98 10.52
CA GLU A 324 12.53 25.26 10.82
C GLU A 324 13.33 23.97 10.81
N ALA A 325 12.81 22.91 11.44
CA ALA A 325 13.44 21.58 11.39
C ALA A 325 13.50 21.04 9.95
N PHE A 326 12.43 21.20 9.17
CA PHE A 326 12.40 20.78 7.77
C PHE A 326 13.44 21.52 6.91
N LEU A 327 13.54 22.85 7.07
CA LEU A 327 14.53 23.66 6.34
C LEU A 327 15.96 23.44 6.86
N LYS A 328 16.14 23.06 8.12
CA LYS A 328 17.45 22.64 8.64
C LYS A 328 17.92 21.35 7.97
N ALA A 329 17.02 20.38 7.79
CA ALA A 329 17.33 19.10 7.17
C ALA A 329 17.47 19.20 5.64
N TYR A 330 16.58 19.96 4.97
CA TYR A 330 16.47 19.96 3.51
C TYR A 330 16.61 21.32 2.85
N GLY A 331 16.97 22.39 3.58
CA GLY A 331 16.99 23.77 3.07
C GLY A 331 17.86 23.97 1.84
N SER A 332 19.01 23.28 1.76
CA SER A 332 19.90 23.31 0.59
C SER A 332 19.26 22.69 -0.66
N ALA A 333 18.42 21.67 -0.50
CA ALA A 333 17.69 21.06 -1.60
C ALA A 333 16.41 21.84 -1.94
N ALA A 334 15.73 22.37 -0.92
CA ALA A 334 14.54 23.19 -1.05
C ALA A 334 14.84 24.47 -1.83
N SER A 335 15.97 25.14 -1.57
CA SER A 335 16.40 26.36 -2.29
C SER A 335 16.55 26.15 -3.80
N LEU A 336 16.89 24.93 -4.22
CA LEU A 336 17.02 24.53 -5.63
C LEU A 336 15.68 24.13 -6.29
N GLY A 337 14.62 23.99 -5.48
CA GLY A 337 13.26 23.68 -5.92
C GLY A 337 12.76 22.28 -5.55
N HIS A 338 11.44 22.10 -5.59
CA HIS A 338 10.76 20.89 -5.14
C HIS A 338 11.22 19.59 -5.83
N THR A 339 11.69 19.63 -7.08
CA THR A 339 12.23 18.43 -7.76
C THR A 339 13.54 17.95 -7.11
N ARG A 340 14.43 18.88 -6.73
CA ARG A 340 15.68 18.53 -6.04
C ARG A 340 15.39 18.07 -4.62
N LEU A 341 14.48 18.77 -3.94
CA LEU A 341 13.97 18.37 -2.62
C LEU A 341 13.43 16.94 -2.62
N LEU A 342 12.52 16.60 -3.55
CA LEU A 342 11.97 15.25 -3.69
C LEU A 342 13.06 14.19 -3.83
N LYS A 343 14.07 14.44 -4.67
CA LYS A 343 15.17 13.49 -4.87
C LYS A 343 15.92 13.21 -3.56
N VAL A 344 16.23 14.26 -2.79
CA VAL A 344 16.95 14.14 -1.51
C VAL A 344 16.09 13.41 -0.47
N ILE A 345 14.78 13.66 -0.42
CA ILE A 345 13.86 12.92 0.44
C ILE A 345 13.84 11.44 0.06
N LEU A 346 13.65 11.11 -1.22
CA LEU A 346 13.64 9.72 -1.69
C LEU A 346 14.97 9.00 -1.45
N ASP A 347 16.10 9.69 -1.57
CA ASP A 347 17.40 9.12 -1.26
C ASP A 347 17.55 8.89 0.26
N ALA A 348 17.12 9.83 1.11
CA ALA A 348 17.09 9.64 2.56
C ALA A 348 16.21 8.44 2.97
N HIS A 349 15.07 8.25 2.29
CA HIS A 349 14.18 7.10 2.50
C HIS A 349 14.85 5.76 2.19
N LYS A 350 15.71 5.70 1.17
CA LYS A 350 16.46 4.48 0.84
C LYS A 350 17.50 4.13 1.91
N TRP A 351 18.15 5.14 2.49
CA TRP A 351 19.19 4.94 3.49
C TRP A 351 18.62 4.59 4.87
N HIS A 352 17.38 4.99 5.15
CA HIS A 352 16.73 4.81 6.44
C HIS A 352 15.33 4.19 6.28
N PRO A 353 15.23 2.88 5.96
CA PRO A 353 13.96 2.21 5.75
C PRO A 353 13.10 2.04 7.02
N ARG A 354 13.59 2.44 8.20
CA ARG A 354 12.85 2.40 9.47
C ARG A 354 12.23 3.77 9.76
N ASP A 355 10.93 3.79 9.97
CA ASP A 355 10.07 4.98 10.09
C ASP A 355 10.24 5.78 11.40
N GLY A 356 11.43 5.77 12.03
CA GLY A 356 11.66 6.52 13.27
C GLY A 356 13.10 6.95 13.56
N GLU A 357 14.08 6.54 12.76
CA GLU A 357 15.51 6.89 12.99
C GLU A 357 16.03 8.01 12.08
N ARG A 358 15.19 8.54 11.18
CA ARG A 358 15.59 9.51 10.15
C ARG A 358 15.99 10.86 10.73
N HIS A 359 15.31 11.31 11.80
CA HIS A 359 15.61 12.58 12.46
C HIS A 359 17.05 12.75 12.95
N ARG A 360 17.73 11.68 13.38
CA ARG A 360 19.04 11.82 14.04
C ARG A 360 20.21 11.96 13.07
N HIS A 361 20.09 11.41 11.85
CA HIS A 361 21.24 11.33 10.94
C HIS A 361 21.38 12.51 9.97
N LEU A 362 20.31 13.27 9.75
CA LEU A 362 20.35 14.41 8.82
C LEU A 362 20.95 15.67 9.44
N ALA A 363 20.85 15.85 10.76
CA ALA A 363 21.46 16.99 11.44
C ALA A 363 23.01 16.96 11.40
N ASP A 364 23.60 15.76 11.40
CA ASP A 364 25.06 15.59 11.51
C ASP A 364 25.79 15.58 10.15
N LYS A 365 25.08 15.32 9.04
CA LYS A 365 25.69 15.14 7.70
C LYS A 365 25.79 16.39 6.82
N VAL A 366 25.26 17.54 7.25
CA VAL A 366 25.20 18.75 6.40
C VAL A 366 26.60 19.35 6.12
N HIS A 367 27.63 18.94 6.86
CA HIS A 367 28.99 19.46 6.66
C HIS A 367 29.82 18.75 5.58
N ASP A 368 29.40 17.59 5.07
CA ASP A 368 30.24 16.75 4.20
C ASP A 368 29.66 16.49 2.79
N ILE A 369 28.70 17.29 2.32
CA ILE A 369 28.28 17.16 0.91
C ILE A 369 29.41 17.68 0.03
N PRO A 370 30.08 16.83 -0.79
CA PRO A 370 31.12 17.28 -1.69
C PRO A 370 30.49 18.28 -2.65
N SER A 371 31.07 19.48 -2.72
CA SER A 371 30.71 20.51 -3.69
C SER A 371 30.89 19.93 -5.09
N MET A 372 29.83 19.32 -5.64
CA MET A 372 29.77 18.89 -7.02
C MET A 372 29.77 20.16 -7.85
N GLY A 373 30.95 20.45 -8.41
CA GLY A 373 31.26 21.65 -9.17
C GLY A 373 30.11 22.04 -10.09
N GLN A 374 29.65 23.27 -9.92
CA GLN A 374 28.89 23.97 -10.94
C GLN A 374 29.79 24.05 -12.17
N SER A 375 29.51 23.20 -13.17
CA SER A 375 30.08 23.35 -14.50
C SER A 375 29.56 24.66 -15.06
N SER A 376 30.39 25.70 -15.03
CA SER A 376 30.18 26.94 -15.78
C SER A 376 30.14 26.56 -17.25
N ASN A 377 28.98 26.68 -17.88
CA ASN A 377 28.89 26.77 -19.33
C ASN A 377 29.08 28.24 -19.69
N ASP A 378 30.34 28.62 -19.85
CA ASP A 378 30.73 29.77 -20.66
C ASP A 378 31.20 29.23 -22.01
N GLN A 379 30.28 29.20 -22.98
CA GLN A 379 30.54 29.44 -24.41
C GLN A 379 29.24 29.64 -25.18
#